data_AF-A0A3S4IYU6-F1
#
_entry.id   AF-A0A3S4IYU6-F1
#
_cell.length_a   1.000
_cell.length_b   1.000
_cell.length_c   1.000
_cell.angle_alpha   90.00
_cell.angle_beta   90.00
_cell.angle_gamma   90.00
#
_symmetry.space_group_name_H-M   'P 1'
#
loop_
_entity.id
_entity.type
_entity.pdbx_description
1 polymer ?
#
loop_
_entity_poly.entity_id
_entity_poly.type
_entity_poly.pdbx_seq_one_letter_code
_entity_poly.pdbx_strand_id
1 'polypeptide(L)'
;MFFSGDTGLSGQFAEIRERMGPFDLVMLEVGAHHPAWGDIHLGPDNALKALELLGGGAFLPVHWGTFNLAMHAWDAPAESLLASGEKENVRLMMPRLGQAMEPAHAERAHPWWREVDSVAAPAAPSEPEAEADAPLPKSMPWPLD
;
A
#
# COMPACT_ATOMS: atom_id res chain seq x y z
N MET A 1 -3.75 2.70 17.88
CA MET A 1 -3.39 2.55 16.46
C MET A 1 -1.95 2.07 16.34
N PHE A 2 -1.66 1.18 15.40
CA PHE A 2 -0.31 0.81 14.99
C PHE A 2 -0.10 1.15 13.51
N PHE A 3 1.06 1.72 13.18
CA PHE A 3 1.50 2.01 11.80
C PHE A 3 2.92 1.50 11.63
N SER A 4 3.16 0.60 10.68
CA SER A 4 4.46 -0.04 10.52
C SER A 4 5.53 0.87 9.93
N GLY A 5 5.15 1.77 9.02
CA GLY A 5 6.09 2.24 8.00
C GLY A 5 6.56 1.08 7.11
N ASP A 6 7.68 1.27 6.42
CA ASP A 6 8.32 0.21 5.63
C ASP A 6 9.16 -0.68 6.55
N THR A 7 8.94 -2.00 6.47
CA THR A 7 9.57 -2.97 7.37
C THR A 7 9.50 -4.40 6.83
N GLY A 8 10.34 -5.29 7.39
CA GLY A 8 10.21 -6.74 7.22
C GLY A 8 9.35 -7.42 8.28
N LEU A 9 9.02 -8.69 8.02
CA LEU A 9 8.35 -9.55 8.99
C LEU A 9 9.33 -9.95 10.11
N SER A 10 8.98 -9.66 11.37
CA SER A 10 9.80 -10.05 12.52
C SER A 10 8.97 -10.39 13.75
N GLY A 11 9.60 -11.04 14.74
CA GLY A 11 8.96 -11.31 16.04
C GLY A 11 8.62 -10.05 16.85
N GLN A 12 9.15 -8.89 16.47
CA GLN A 12 8.93 -7.63 17.18
C GLN A 12 7.46 -7.20 17.15
N PHE A 13 6.67 -7.63 16.16
CA PHE A 13 5.23 -7.38 16.14
C PHE A 13 4.50 -7.97 17.37
N ALA A 14 4.90 -9.17 17.81
CA ALA A 14 4.34 -9.76 19.03
C ALA A 14 4.79 -9.02 20.28
N GLU A 15 6.07 -8.62 20.35
CA GLU A 15 6.59 -7.82 21.47
C GLU A 15 5.90 -6.44 21.56
N ILE A 16 5.61 -5.82 20.42
CA ILE A 16 4.87 -4.56 20.33
C ILE A 16 3.45 -4.74 20.86
N ARG A 17 2.74 -5.81 20.45
CA ARG A 17 1.42 -6.13 20.99
C ARG A 17 1.43 -6.28 22.50
N GLU A 18 2.41 -7.00 23.04
CA GLU A 18 2.50 -7.22 24.49
C GLU A 18 2.68 -5.92 25.29
N ARG A 19 3.39 -4.94 24.72
CA ARG A 19 3.69 -3.67 25.40
C ARG A 19 2.62 -2.61 25.20
N MET A 20 1.97 -2.61 24.03
CA MET A 20 1.17 -1.47 23.56
C MET A 20 -0.24 -1.84 23.09
N GLY A 21 -0.55 -3.13 22.94
CA GLY A 21 -1.82 -3.62 22.43
C GLY A 21 -2.94 -3.74 23.48
N PRO A 22 -4.19 -4.01 23.05
CA PRO A 22 -4.62 -4.21 21.66
C PRO A 22 -4.72 -2.90 20.85
N PHE A 23 -4.75 -3.02 19.53
CA PHE A 23 -4.90 -1.88 18.62
C PHE A 23 -6.26 -1.88 17.92
N ASP A 24 -6.97 -0.75 17.93
CA ASP A 24 -8.24 -0.61 17.20
C ASP A 24 -8.05 -0.54 15.68
N LEU A 25 -6.90 -0.03 15.25
CA LEU A 25 -6.48 0.11 13.84
C LEU A 25 -5.02 -0.30 13.69
N VAL A 26 -4.77 -1.15 12.70
CA VAL A 26 -3.46 -1.61 12.28
C VAL A 26 -3.26 -1.21 10.81
N MET A 27 -2.17 -0.51 10.53
CA MET A 27 -1.79 -0.06 9.20
C MET A 27 -0.45 -0.69 8.82
N LEU A 28 -0.47 -1.55 7.81
CA LEU A 28 0.70 -2.32 7.34
C LEU A 28 0.90 -2.10 5.85
N GLU A 29 2.15 -1.93 5.45
CA GLU A 29 2.51 -1.84 4.04
C GLU A 29 2.27 -3.17 3.31
N VAL A 30 1.79 -3.09 2.07
CA VAL A 30 1.44 -4.28 1.27
C VAL A 30 1.93 -4.22 -0.16
N GLY A 31 2.30 -3.04 -0.67
CA GLY A 31 2.91 -2.88 -1.99
C GLY A 31 4.44 -2.83 -1.91
N ALA A 32 5.08 -2.39 -3.00
CA ALA A 32 6.54 -2.29 -3.13
C ALA A 32 7.30 -3.58 -2.74
N HIS A 33 6.69 -4.75 -2.94
CA HIS A 33 7.20 -6.00 -2.41
C HIS A 33 7.76 -6.94 -3.49
N HIS A 34 8.64 -7.84 -3.06
CA HIS A 34 9.14 -8.95 -3.87
C HIS A 34 9.47 -10.13 -2.93
N PRO A 35 9.38 -11.40 -3.37
CA PRO A 35 9.71 -12.56 -2.53
C PRO A 35 11.12 -12.51 -1.90
N ALA A 36 12.06 -11.78 -2.51
CA ALA A 36 13.42 -11.59 -2.00
C ALA A 36 13.57 -10.44 -0.98
N TRP A 37 12.51 -9.70 -0.69
CA TRP A 37 12.55 -8.46 0.13
C TRP A 37 11.78 -8.59 1.46
N GLY A 38 11.38 -9.79 1.86
CA GLY A 38 10.52 -10.00 3.05
C GLY A 38 11.07 -9.46 4.38
N ASP A 39 12.38 -9.19 4.44
CA ASP A 39 13.06 -8.60 5.61
C ASP A 39 13.04 -7.06 5.62
N ILE A 40 12.57 -6.42 4.54
CA ILE A 40 12.51 -4.94 4.40
C ILE A 40 11.17 -4.42 3.86
N HIS A 41 10.40 -5.25 3.16
CA HIS A 41 9.06 -4.96 2.67
C HIS A 41 8.14 -6.15 2.90
N LEU A 42 7.04 -5.95 3.63
CA LEU A 42 6.13 -7.02 4.01
C LEU A 42 5.51 -7.71 2.79
N GLY A 43 4.81 -6.94 1.95
CA GLY A 43 3.86 -7.50 0.99
C GLY A 43 2.59 -8.06 1.67
N PRO A 44 1.59 -8.50 0.88
CA PRO A 44 0.27 -8.85 1.39
C PRO A 44 0.30 -10.05 2.35
N ASP A 45 1.03 -11.12 2.01
CA ASP A 45 1.07 -12.34 2.83
C ASP A 45 1.76 -12.14 4.18
N ASN A 46 2.86 -11.38 4.23
CA ASN A 46 3.52 -11.11 5.50
C ASN A 46 2.79 -10.03 6.31
N ALA A 47 2.08 -9.10 5.66
CA ALA A 47 1.22 -8.15 6.37
C ALA A 47 0.11 -8.88 7.14
N LEU A 48 -0.51 -9.92 6.57
CA LEU A 48 -1.49 -10.75 7.30
C LEU A 48 -0.88 -11.46 8.51
N LYS A 49 0.32 -12.03 8.37
CA LYS A 49 1.06 -12.63 9.50
C LYS A 49 1.41 -11.60 10.57
N ALA A 50 1.86 -10.41 10.16
CA ALA A 50 2.19 -9.32 11.08
C ALA A 50 0.93 -8.85 11.82
N LEU A 51 -0.21 -8.76 11.14
CA LEU A 51 -1.51 -8.46 11.75
C LEU A 51 -1.89 -9.50 12.81
N GLU A 52 -1.71 -10.79 12.53
CA GLU A 52 -1.93 -11.86 13.52
C GLU A 52 -1.02 -11.71 14.74
N LEU A 53 0.28 -11.47 14.54
CA LEU A 53 1.24 -11.22 15.62
C LEU A 53 0.86 -9.99 16.46
N LEU A 54 0.33 -8.94 15.82
CA LEU A 54 -0.19 -7.73 16.47
C LEU A 54 -1.51 -7.96 17.22
N GLY A 55 -2.15 -9.12 17.05
CA GLY A 55 -3.39 -9.50 17.72
C GLY A 55 -4.66 -9.13 16.95
N GLY A 56 -4.56 -8.85 15.65
CA GLY A 56 -5.69 -8.50 14.79
C GLY A 56 -6.09 -7.03 14.88
N GLY A 57 -7.38 -6.77 14.73
CA GLY A 57 -7.95 -5.42 14.66
C GLY A 57 -8.46 -5.07 13.26
N ALA A 58 -8.92 -3.84 13.08
CA ALA A 58 -9.21 -3.33 11.74
C ALA A 58 -7.90 -3.13 10.98
N PHE A 59 -7.81 -3.68 9.77
CA PHE A 59 -6.59 -3.64 8.96
C PHE A 59 -6.78 -2.70 7.77
N LEU A 60 -6.02 -1.61 7.76
CA LEU A 60 -5.91 -0.68 6.63
C LEU A 60 -4.59 -0.93 5.89
N PRO A 61 -4.61 -1.56 4.70
CA PRO A 61 -3.41 -1.73 3.88
C PRO A 61 -2.93 -0.38 3.35
N VAL A 62 -1.61 -0.16 3.41
CA VAL A 62 -0.95 1.05 2.91
C VAL A 62 0.18 0.71 1.95
N HIS A 63 0.87 1.72 1.42
CA HIS A 63 2.03 1.55 0.54
C HIS A 63 1.71 0.85 -0.81
N TRP A 64 0.47 0.98 -1.29
CA TRP A 64 -0.02 0.40 -2.54
C TRP A 64 -0.78 1.45 -3.37
N GLY A 65 -0.85 1.24 -4.69
CA GLY A 65 -1.76 1.99 -5.58
C GLY A 65 -1.38 3.44 -5.88
N THR A 66 -0.15 3.87 -5.53
CA THR A 66 0.30 5.26 -5.72
C THR A 66 1.56 5.38 -6.58
N PHE A 67 2.61 4.59 -6.31
CA PHE A 67 3.89 4.66 -7.03
C PHE A 67 4.30 3.29 -7.57
N ASN A 68 4.99 3.28 -8.72
CA ASN A 68 5.59 2.08 -9.30
C ASN A 68 6.99 1.84 -8.70
N LEU A 69 7.05 1.06 -7.62
CA LEU A 69 8.28 0.78 -6.86
C LEU A 69 8.67 -0.71 -6.84
N ALA A 70 7.93 -1.57 -7.55
CA ALA A 70 8.19 -3.00 -7.60
C ALA A 70 7.66 -3.61 -8.90
N MET A 71 7.95 -4.90 -9.11
CA MET A 71 7.66 -5.60 -10.38
C MET A 71 6.24 -6.16 -10.48
N HIS A 72 5.46 -6.12 -9.41
CA HIS A 72 4.07 -6.58 -9.40
C HIS A 72 3.15 -5.57 -10.09
N ALA A 73 2.01 -6.03 -10.63
CA ALA A 73 0.96 -5.12 -11.10
C ALA A 73 0.47 -4.23 -9.95
N TRP A 74 0.01 -3.01 -10.28
CA TRP A 74 -0.31 -2.00 -9.27
C TRP A 74 -1.44 -2.42 -8.32
N ASP A 75 -2.37 -3.26 -8.78
CA ASP A 75 -3.55 -3.77 -8.08
C ASP A 75 -3.31 -5.14 -7.42
N ALA A 76 -2.26 -5.86 -7.82
CA ALA A 76 -1.96 -7.21 -7.33
C ALA A 76 -1.92 -7.34 -5.79
N PRO A 77 -1.34 -6.39 -5.02
CA PRO A 77 -1.39 -6.46 -3.56
C PRO A 77 -2.81 -6.41 -2.98
N ALA A 78 -3.67 -5.56 -3.55
CA ALA A 78 -5.06 -5.41 -3.11
C ALA A 78 -5.90 -6.64 -3.47
N GLU A 79 -5.69 -7.19 -4.66
CA GLU A 79 -6.32 -8.45 -5.08
C GLU A 79 -5.94 -9.62 -4.17
N SER A 80 -4.65 -9.75 -3.87
CA SER A 80 -4.13 -10.78 -2.95
C SER A 80 -4.75 -10.64 -1.55
N LEU A 81 -4.77 -9.42 -1.00
CA LEU A 81 -5.38 -9.19 0.31
C LEU A 81 -6.87 -9.47 0.34
N LEU A 82 -7.62 -9.04 -0.66
CA LEU A 82 -9.06 -9.30 -0.69
C LEU A 82 -9.35 -10.81 -0.70
N ALA A 83 -8.60 -11.57 -1.51
CA ALA A 83 -8.76 -13.01 -1.61
C ALA A 83 -8.34 -13.78 -0.34
N SER A 84 -7.30 -13.33 0.37
CA SER A 84 -6.81 -13.99 1.60
C SER A 84 -7.56 -13.52 2.85
N GLY A 85 -7.84 -12.21 2.96
CA GLY A 85 -8.52 -11.63 4.11
C GLY A 85 -9.95 -12.12 4.29
N GLU A 86 -10.68 -12.45 3.20
CA GLU A 86 -11.98 -13.11 3.30
C GLU A 86 -11.88 -14.49 3.94
N LYS A 87 -10.84 -15.28 3.62
CA LYS A 87 -10.63 -16.63 4.17
C LYS A 87 -10.25 -16.58 5.65
N GLU A 88 -9.47 -15.58 6.02
CA GLU A 88 -8.94 -15.39 7.38
C GLU A 88 -9.89 -14.55 8.27
N ASN A 89 -11.06 -14.16 7.75
CA ASN A 89 -12.05 -13.31 8.43
C ASN A 89 -11.45 -11.99 8.97
N VAL A 90 -10.53 -11.42 8.20
CA VAL A 90 -9.85 -10.17 8.53
C VAL A 90 -10.80 -9.00 8.29
N ARG A 91 -10.83 -8.06 9.24
CA ARG A 91 -11.58 -6.80 9.11
C ARG A 91 -10.82 -5.81 8.24
N LEU A 92 -10.76 -6.10 6.93
CA LEU A 92 -10.10 -5.27 5.93
C LEU A 92 -10.86 -3.96 5.69
N MET A 93 -10.15 -2.85 5.83
CA MET A 93 -10.62 -1.50 5.49
C MET A 93 -9.88 -1.00 4.26
N MET A 94 -10.57 -0.94 3.11
CA MET A 94 -9.96 -0.52 1.84
C MET A 94 -10.74 0.64 1.23
N PRO A 95 -10.71 1.83 1.86
CA PRO A 95 -11.42 3.01 1.36
C PRO A 95 -10.88 3.45 0.00
N ARG A 96 -11.67 4.23 -0.75
CA ARG A 96 -11.16 4.95 -1.93
C ARG A 96 -10.10 5.97 -1.50
N LEU A 97 -9.18 6.30 -2.40
CA LEU A 97 -8.20 7.36 -2.14
C LEU A 97 -8.92 8.67 -1.77
N GLY A 98 -8.58 9.22 -0.60
CA GLY A 98 -9.18 10.44 -0.03
C GLY A 98 -10.53 10.24 0.68
N GLN A 99 -11.10 9.04 0.72
CA GLN A 99 -12.33 8.77 1.47
C GLN A 99 -12.03 8.72 2.97
N ALA A 100 -12.80 9.48 3.76
CA ALA A 100 -12.74 9.43 5.22
C ALA A 100 -13.29 8.12 5.76
N MET A 101 -12.75 7.66 6.88
CA MET A 101 -13.08 6.37 7.50
C MET A 101 -13.02 6.47 9.02
N GLU A 102 -13.83 5.65 9.69
CA GLU A 102 -13.84 5.48 11.14
C GLU A 102 -13.56 4.00 11.46
N PRO A 103 -12.44 3.66 12.12
CA PRO A 103 -12.08 2.26 12.40
C PRO A 103 -13.17 1.46 13.14
N ALA A 104 -13.93 2.13 14.01
CA ALA A 104 -15.06 1.50 14.71
C ALA A 104 -16.20 1.04 13.77
N HIS A 105 -16.28 1.62 12.57
CA HIS A 105 -17.30 1.33 11.55
C HIS A 105 -16.68 0.74 10.28
N ALA A 106 -15.65 -0.09 10.41
CA ALA A 106 -15.05 -0.80 9.29
C ALA A 106 -16.11 -1.59 8.50
N GLU A 107 -16.48 -1.05 7.35
CA GLU A 107 -17.36 -1.73 6.40
C GLU A 107 -16.58 -2.82 5.65
N ARG A 108 -17.32 -3.70 4.98
CA ARG A 108 -16.72 -4.71 4.11
C ARG A 108 -15.93 -4.00 3.01
N ALA A 109 -14.73 -4.51 2.70
CA ALA A 109 -13.93 -4.00 1.60
C ALA A 109 -14.69 -4.10 0.27
N HIS A 110 -14.79 -2.98 -0.44
CA HIS A 110 -15.32 -2.90 -1.80
C HIS A 110 -14.15 -2.66 -2.77
N PRO A 111 -13.96 -3.51 -3.81
CA PRO A 111 -12.80 -3.46 -4.69
C PRO A 111 -12.88 -2.36 -5.75
N TRP A 112 -12.93 -1.10 -5.31
CA TRP A 112 -13.09 0.08 -6.15
C TRP A 112 -11.98 0.24 -7.19
N TRP A 113 -10.80 -0.34 -6.97
CA TRP A 113 -9.67 -0.28 -7.90
C TRP A 113 -9.98 -0.96 -9.24
N ARG A 114 -10.84 -1.99 -9.24
CA ARG A 114 -11.29 -2.67 -10.46
C ARG A 114 -12.12 -1.77 -11.39
N GLU A 115 -12.69 -0.69 -10.87
CA GLU A 115 -13.47 0.27 -11.65
C GLU A 115 -12.58 1.29 -12.36
N VAL A 116 -11.34 1.47 -11.93
CA VAL A 116 -10.43 2.49 -12.48
C VAL A 116 -10.02 2.16 -13.91
N ASP A 117 -9.80 0.88 -14.22
CA ASP A 117 -9.46 0.42 -15.57
C ASP A 117 -10.63 0.49 -16.56
N SER A 118 -11.87 0.64 -16.05
CA SER A 118 -13.07 0.76 -16.88
C SER A 118 -13.33 2.18 -17.41
N VAL A 119 -12.63 3.18 -16.86
CA VAL A 119 -12.72 4.56 -17.34
C VAL A 119 -11.76 4.68 -18.52
N ALA A 120 -12.31 4.76 -19.73
CA ALA A 120 -11.52 5.02 -20.93
C ALA A 120 -10.59 6.21 -20.68
N ALA A 121 -9.30 6.04 -20.96
CA ALA A 121 -8.35 7.12 -20.87
C ALA A 121 -8.89 8.31 -21.69
N PRO A 122 -8.86 9.55 -21.17
CA PRO A 122 -9.11 10.71 -22.01
C PRO A 122 -8.16 10.63 -23.20
N ALA A 123 -8.68 10.91 -24.40
CA ALA A 123 -7.87 10.90 -25.62
C ALA A 123 -6.59 11.71 -25.35
N ALA A 124 -5.44 11.11 -25.69
CA ALA A 124 -4.15 11.76 -25.49
C ALA A 124 -4.22 13.18 -26.09
N PRO A 125 -3.76 14.22 -25.37
CA PRO A 125 -3.61 15.53 -25.98
C PRO A 125 -2.75 15.36 -27.23
N SER A 126 -3.17 15.97 -28.34
CA SER A 126 -2.36 16.04 -29.55
C SER A 126 -0.98 16.55 -29.18
N GLU A 127 0.07 15.85 -29.60
CA GLU A 127 1.46 16.24 -29.32
C GLU A 127 1.65 17.73 -29.64
N PRO A 128 2.17 18.53 -28.70
CA PRO A 128 2.60 19.88 -29.05
C PRO A 128 3.69 19.76 -30.12
N GLU A 129 3.60 20.59 -31.16
CA GLU A 129 4.63 20.68 -32.19
C GLU A 129 6.00 20.83 -31.51
N ALA A 130 6.94 19.94 -31.85
CA ALA A 130 8.24 19.86 -31.22
C ALA A 130 8.99 21.19 -31.32
N GLU A 131 9.07 21.93 -30.20
CA GLU A 131 10.10 22.95 -30.04
C GLU A 131 11.45 22.24 -29.89
N ALA A 132 12.37 22.60 -30.78
CA ALA A 132 13.63 21.94 -31.02
C ALA A 132 14.52 21.80 -29.77
N ASP A 133 14.91 20.56 -29.49
CA ASP A 133 16.24 20.07 -29.12
C ASP A 133 17.24 21.11 -28.57
N ALA A 134 16.95 21.68 -27.40
CA ALA A 134 17.92 22.43 -26.62
C ALA A 134 18.63 21.46 -25.65
N PRO A 135 19.95 21.24 -25.76
CA PRO A 135 20.65 20.31 -24.89
C PRO A 135 20.67 20.81 -23.45
N LEU A 136 20.26 19.95 -22.51
CA LEU A 136 20.34 20.22 -21.07
C LEU A 136 21.80 20.43 -20.63
N PRO A 137 22.07 21.39 -19.73
CA PRO A 137 23.41 21.63 -19.21
C PRO A 137 23.94 20.40 -18.46
N LYS A 138 25.20 20.03 -18.74
CA LYS A 138 25.83 18.79 -18.24
C LYS A 138 26.14 18.78 -16.73
N SER A 139 25.86 19.87 -16.02
CA SER A 139 25.93 19.94 -14.57
C SER A 139 25.23 21.21 -14.07
N MET A 140 24.55 21.09 -12.92
CA MET A 140 24.20 22.23 -12.08
C MET A 140 25.06 22.16 -10.81
N PRO A 141 25.73 23.25 -10.40
CA PRO A 141 26.43 23.29 -9.13
C PRO A 141 25.42 23.23 -7.96
N TRP A 142 25.78 22.47 -6.94
CA TRP A 142 25.04 22.28 -5.69
C TRP A 142 25.68 23.11 -4.56
N PRO A 143 24.94 23.62 -3.56
CA PRO A 143 23.49 23.57 -3.40
C PRO A 143 22.76 24.64 -4.23
N LEU A 144 21.47 24.38 -4.47
CA LEU A 144 20.54 25.42 -4.91
C LEU A 144 20.21 26.26 -3.66
N ASP A 145 20.68 27.50 -3.63
CA ASP A 145 20.29 28.48 -2.60
C ASP A 145 18.76 28.68 -2.57
#